data_AF-A0A7C7VSL1-F1
#
_entry.id   AF-A0A7C7VSL1-F1
#
_cell.length_a   1.000
_cell.length_b   1.000
_cell.length_c   1.000
_cell.angle_alpha   90.00
_cell.angle_beta   90.00
_cell.angle_gamma   90.00
#
_symmetry.space_group_name_H-M   'P 1'
#
loop_
_entity.id
_entity.type
_entity.pdbx_description
1 polymer ?
#
loop_
_entity_poly.entity_id
_entity_poly.type
_entity_poly.pdbx_seq_one_letter_code
_entity_poly.pdbx_strand_id
1 'polypeptide(L)'
;MISQQPTTGNRRLATDDEKPRPPSPMEFGSMPLDPVYGWGLVFEPVETLISETAAYIEQLAREVYERGEEFSDQELEERFLSFWEGLVEEGKLRRLPDRPPEFGRAILGPRRWLRAQRIRIRRLVAYWQEQ
;
A
#
# COMPACT_ATOMS: atom_id res chain seq x y z
N MET A 1 -10.79 -56.42 -29.49
CA MET A 1 -9.79 -55.85 -30.42
C MET A 1 -10.44 -54.69 -31.17
N ILE A 2 -9.87 -53.50 -30.96
CA ILE A 2 -9.87 -52.24 -31.73
C ILE A 2 -10.96 -52.05 -32.82
N SER A 3 -11.77 -50.99 -32.68
CA SER A 3 -11.90 -49.97 -33.72
C SER A 3 -12.50 -48.69 -33.16
N GLN A 4 -11.76 -47.61 -33.40
CA GLN A 4 -12.02 -46.23 -33.00
C GLN A 4 -13.07 -45.59 -33.92
N GLN A 5 -13.84 -44.64 -33.40
CA GLN A 5 -14.42 -43.57 -34.20
C GLN A 5 -14.17 -42.20 -33.55
N PRO A 6 -14.05 -41.11 -34.35
CA PRO A 6 -13.47 -39.84 -33.92
C PRO A 6 -14.49 -38.69 -33.83
N THR A 7 -13.99 -37.52 -33.40
CA THR A 7 -14.60 -36.16 -33.43
C THR A 7 -15.71 -35.93 -32.39
N THR A 8 -15.76 -34.86 -31.59
CA THR A 8 -15.61 -33.44 -31.92
C THR A 8 -15.49 -32.61 -30.63
N GLY A 9 -14.68 -31.56 -30.67
CA GLY A 9 -14.93 -30.31 -29.94
C GLY A 9 -14.57 -30.28 -28.44
N ASN A 10 -13.53 -29.53 -28.07
CA ASN A 10 -13.68 -28.09 -27.91
C ASN A 10 -12.31 -27.50 -27.53
N ARG A 11 -11.65 -26.87 -28.51
CA ARG A 11 -10.52 -25.97 -28.27
C ARG A 11 -11.09 -24.75 -27.55
N ARG A 12 -11.07 -24.72 -26.21
CA ARG A 12 -11.14 -23.45 -25.49
C ARG A 12 -9.78 -22.79 -25.61
N LEU A 13 -9.69 -21.91 -26.60
CA LEU A 13 -8.90 -20.70 -26.51
C LEU A 13 -9.39 -19.96 -25.25
N ALA A 14 -8.64 -20.07 -24.17
CA ALA A 14 -8.66 -19.06 -23.13
C ALA A 14 -7.44 -18.17 -23.42
N THR A 15 -7.61 -17.23 -24.35
CA THR A 15 -6.85 -16.00 -24.36
C THR A 15 -7.38 -15.15 -23.22
N ASP A 16 -6.96 -15.46 -21.99
CA ASP A 16 -6.88 -14.42 -20.98
C ASP A 16 -5.52 -13.78 -21.19
N ASP A 17 -5.54 -12.69 -21.94
CA ASP A 17 -4.58 -11.59 -21.85
C ASP A 17 -4.67 -11.09 -20.40
N GLU A 18 -4.11 -11.86 -19.47
CA GLU A 18 -4.07 -11.53 -18.05
C GLU A 18 -3.08 -10.37 -17.94
N LYS A 19 -3.59 -9.16 -18.23
CA LYS A 19 -2.88 -7.93 -17.89
C LYS A 19 -2.43 -8.11 -16.45
N PRO A 20 -1.12 -8.08 -16.16
CA PRO A 20 -0.64 -8.37 -14.83
C PRO A 20 -1.38 -7.44 -13.89
N ARG A 21 -2.13 -7.95 -12.91
CA ARG A 21 -2.89 -7.10 -12.00
C ARG A 21 -1.92 -6.12 -11.33
N PRO A 22 -2.30 -4.85 -11.14
CA PRO A 22 -1.48 -3.93 -10.38
C PRO A 22 -1.20 -4.57 -9.02
N PRO A 23 0.07 -4.65 -8.60
CA PRO A 23 0.38 -5.19 -7.29
C PRO A 23 -0.34 -4.29 -6.28
N SER A 24 -1.28 -4.87 -5.54
CA SER A 24 -1.96 -4.15 -4.49
C SER A 24 -0.93 -3.69 -3.46
N PRO A 25 -1.12 -2.53 -2.81
CA PRO A 25 -0.24 -2.12 -1.70
C PRO A 25 -0.08 -3.24 -0.65
N MET A 26 -1.08 -4.10 -0.48
CA MET A 26 -1.03 -5.27 0.41
C MET A 26 -0.10 -6.39 -0.06
N GLU A 27 0.09 -6.57 -1.38
CA GLU A 27 0.93 -7.63 -1.97
C GLU A 27 2.44 -7.36 -1.87
N PHE A 28 2.86 -6.14 -1.52
CA PHE A 28 4.28 -5.81 -1.35
C PHE A 28 4.91 -6.31 -0.03
N GLY A 29 4.19 -7.14 0.73
CA GLY A 29 4.69 -7.83 1.92
C GLY A 29 4.82 -6.93 3.14
N SER A 30 4.13 -7.30 4.21
CA SER A 30 4.58 -7.21 5.62
C SER A 30 5.26 -5.91 6.13
N MET A 31 5.08 -4.75 5.48
CA MET A 31 5.50 -3.46 6.01
C MET A 31 4.34 -2.83 6.77
N PRO A 32 4.59 -2.19 7.91
CA PRO A 32 3.51 -1.63 8.69
C PRO A 32 2.92 -0.42 8.00
N LEU A 33 1.60 -0.48 7.79
CA LEU A 33 0.78 0.67 7.44
C LEU A 33 0.35 1.43 8.69
N ASP A 34 0.52 0.83 9.87
CA ASP A 34 0.20 1.45 11.14
C ASP A 34 1.33 2.40 11.60
N PRO A 35 1.03 3.67 11.91
CA PRO A 35 2.01 4.64 12.40
C PRO A 35 2.58 4.29 13.79
N VAL A 36 2.01 3.33 14.53
CA VAL A 36 2.55 2.88 15.82
C VAL A 36 4.00 2.42 15.70
N TYR A 37 4.35 1.83 14.55
CA TYR A 37 5.70 1.31 14.29
C TYR A 37 6.71 2.40 13.91
N GLY A 38 6.24 3.58 13.50
CA GLY A 38 7.08 4.74 13.22
C GLY A 38 7.21 5.65 14.42
N TRP A 39 6.08 6.11 14.95
CA TRP A 39 6.01 7.22 15.91
C TRP A 39 5.35 6.83 17.24
N GLY A 40 4.84 5.60 17.37
CA GLY A 40 4.05 5.19 18.54
C GLY A 40 2.62 5.76 18.54
N LEU A 41 2.18 6.38 17.43
CA LEU A 41 0.83 6.89 17.29
C LEU A 41 -0.14 5.71 17.16
N VAL A 42 -1.20 5.73 17.94
CA VAL A 42 -2.26 4.73 17.99
C VAL A 42 -3.58 5.35 17.53
N PHE A 43 -4.22 4.70 16.56
CA PHE A 43 -5.52 5.09 16.04
C PHE A 43 -6.48 3.90 16.01
N GLU A 44 -7.76 4.16 16.20
CA GLU A 44 -8.83 3.16 16.06
C GLU A 44 -9.97 3.71 15.19
N PRO A 45 -10.67 2.88 14.40
CA PRO A 45 -10.46 1.44 14.22
C PRO A 45 -9.21 1.13 13.38
N VAL A 46 -8.45 0.10 13.76
CA VAL A 46 -7.22 -0.28 13.06
C VAL A 46 -7.48 -0.68 11.60
N GLU A 47 -8.59 -1.37 11.33
CA GLU A 47 -8.95 -1.78 9.96
C GLU A 47 -9.15 -0.58 9.05
N THR A 48 -9.85 0.45 9.55
CA THR A 48 -10.04 1.73 8.86
C THR A 48 -8.69 2.41 8.62
N LEU A 49 -7.83 2.51 9.64
CA LEU A 49 -6.49 3.08 9.52
C LEU A 49 -5.68 2.40 8.41
N ILE A 50 -5.65 1.06 8.41
CA ILE A 50 -4.89 0.27 7.44
C ILE A 50 -5.43 0.47 6.02
N SER A 51 -6.76 0.41 5.83
CA SER A 51 -7.41 0.59 4.52
C SER A 51 -7.17 1.99 3.97
N GLU A 52 -7.41 3.02 4.78
CA GLU A 52 -7.26 4.42 4.38
C GLU A 52 -5.78 4.75 4.08
N THR A 53 -4.85 4.24 4.89
CA THR A 53 -3.41 4.43 4.62
C THR A 53 -2.96 3.73 3.34
N ALA A 54 -3.49 2.53 3.05
CA ALA A 54 -3.19 1.83 1.79
C ALA A 54 -3.70 2.62 0.57
N ALA A 55 -4.93 3.14 0.63
CA ALA A 55 -5.50 3.98 -0.42
C ALA A 55 -4.71 5.28 -0.60
N TYR A 56 -4.27 5.89 0.50
CA TYR A 56 -3.47 7.10 0.45
C TYR A 56 -2.09 6.88 -0.20
N ILE A 57 -1.45 5.73 0.05
CA ILE A 57 -0.19 5.36 -0.64
C ILE A 57 -0.39 5.27 -2.15
N GLU A 58 -1.52 4.72 -2.61
CA GLU A 58 -1.85 4.65 -4.03
C GLU A 58 -2.06 6.05 -4.62
N GLN A 59 -2.74 6.94 -3.90
CA GLN A 59 -2.85 8.36 -4.28
C GLN A 59 -1.48 9.03 -4.39
N LEU A 60 -0.59 8.85 -3.40
CA LEU A 60 0.76 9.38 -3.43
C LEU A 60 1.58 8.82 -4.61
N ALA A 61 1.42 7.53 -4.93
CA ALA A 61 2.03 6.95 -6.12
C ALA A 61 1.55 7.62 -7.40
N ARG A 62 0.24 7.89 -7.49
CA ARG A 62 -0.34 8.58 -8.65
C ARG A 62 0.25 9.98 -8.83
N GLU A 63 0.38 10.73 -7.74
CA GLU A 63 1.02 12.04 -7.75
C GLU A 63 2.49 11.97 -8.21
N VAL A 64 3.26 10.99 -7.73
CA VAL A 64 4.66 10.80 -8.18
C VAL A 64 4.73 10.46 -9.66
N TYR A 65 3.83 9.59 -10.15
CA TYR A 65 3.77 9.23 -11.56
C TYR A 65 3.47 10.46 -12.44
N GLU A 66 2.51 11.29 -12.04
CA GLU A 66 2.08 12.47 -12.79
C GLU A 66 3.11 13.61 -12.72
N ARG A 67 3.74 13.82 -11.56
CA ARG A 67 4.77 14.84 -11.35
C ARG A 67 6.13 14.46 -11.93
N GLY A 68 6.44 13.17 -12.00
CA GLY A 68 7.76 12.65 -12.39
C GLY A 68 8.86 12.83 -11.34
N GLU A 69 8.50 13.19 -10.10
CA GLU A 69 9.44 13.48 -9.02
C GLU A 69 8.99 12.80 -7.71
N GLU A 70 9.93 12.23 -6.97
CA GLU A 70 9.67 11.56 -5.69
C GLU A 70 9.58 12.52 -4.50
N PHE A 71 8.87 12.10 -3.45
CA PHE A 71 8.78 12.85 -2.21
C PHE A 71 10.01 12.69 -1.32
N SER A 72 10.44 13.77 -0.67
CA SER A 72 11.46 13.75 0.39
C SER A 72 10.94 13.04 1.66
N ASP A 73 11.85 12.69 2.61
CA ASP A 73 11.42 12.04 3.87
C ASP A 73 10.53 12.98 4.67
N GLN A 74 10.90 14.26 4.72
CA GLN A 74 10.15 15.31 5.41
C GLN A 74 8.77 15.51 4.79
N GLU A 75 8.69 15.61 3.46
CA GLU A 75 7.39 15.79 2.78
C GLU A 75 6.46 14.60 3.02
N LEU A 76 6.99 13.36 2.97
CA LEU A 76 6.17 12.18 3.29
C LEU A 76 5.70 12.20 4.74
N GLU A 77 6.56 12.55 5.68
CA GLU A 77 6.19 12.64 7.10
C GLU A 77 5.06 13.64 7.32
N GLU A 78 5.20 14.86 6.81
CA GLU A 78 4.18 15.92 6.92
C GLU A 78 2.85 15.47 6.29
N ARG A 79 2.90 14.84 5.11
CA ARG A 79 1.72 14.32 4.41
C ARG A 79 1.00 13.23 5.20
N PHE A 80 1.72 12.23 5.71
CA PHE A 80 1.10 11.13 6.46
C PHE A 80 0.51 11.60 7.80
N LEU A 81 1.24 12.45 8.54
CA LEU A 81 0.73 13.00 9.81
C LEU A 81 -0.54 13.83 9.57
N SER A 82 -0.52 14.72 8.59
CA SER A 82 -1.69 15.54 8.21
C SER A 82 -2.86 14.68 7.74
N PHE A 83 -2.58 13.61 6.98
CA PHE A 83 -3.60 12.68 6.51
C PHE A 83 -4.31 11.97 7.67
N TRP A 84 -3.57 11.42 8.64
CA TRP A 84 -4.19 10.74 9.78
C TRP A 84 -4.93 11.71 10.70
N GLU A 85 -4.42 12.93 10.89
CA GLU A 85 -5.14 13.99 11.61
C GLU A 85 -6.46 14.33 10.91
N GLY A 86 -6.46 14.49 9.59
CA GLY A 86 -7.68 14.70 8.80
C GLY A 86 -8.70 13.56 9.00
N LEU A 87 -8.26 12.30 9.04
CA LEU A 87 -9.17 11.18 9.34
C LEU A 87 -9.76 11.23 10.76
N VAL A 88 -9.04 11.82 11.73
CA VAL A 88 -9.57 12.06 13.08
C VAL A 88 -10.59 13.20 13.06
N GLU A 89 -10.32 14.28 12.35
CA GLU A 89 -11.24 15.41 12.18
C GLU A 89 -12.55 14.99 11.47
N GLU A 90 -12.45 14.11 10.48
CA GLU A 90 -13.61 13.50 9.79
C GLU A 90 -14.40 12.52 10.67
N GLY A 91 -13.88 12.16 11.85
CA GLY A 91 -14.51 11.19 12.75
C GLY A 91 -14.37 9.73 12.28
N LYS A 92 -13.53 9.46 11.27
CA LYS A 92 -13.23 8.09 10.80
C LYS A 92 -12.28 7.35 11.73
N LEU A 93 -11.35 8.09 12.33
CA LEU A 93 -10.41 7.58 13.31
C LEU A 93 -10.57 8.29 14.65
N ARG A 94 -10.17 7.60 15.71
CA ARG A 94 -9.99 8.14 17.05
C ARG A 94 -8.52 8.00 17.42
N ARG A 95 -7.90 9.11 17.81
CA ARG A 95 -6.56 9.12 18.38
C ARG A 95 -6.59 8.60 19.83
N LEU A 96 -5.79 7.58 20.11
CA LEU A 96 -5.57 7.05 21.45
C LEU A 96 -4.27 7.58 22.06
N PRO A 97 -4.04 7.41 23.38
CA PRO A 97 -2.74 7.70 23.97
C PRO A 97 -1.60 6.96 23.25
N ASP A 98 -0.51 7.68 23.04
CA ASP A 98 0.70 7.19 22.36
C ASP A 98 1.31 6.02 23.11
N ARG A 99 1.92 5.10 22.36
CA ARG A 99 2.80 4.10 22.96
C ARG A 99 4.10 4.75 23.43
N PRO A 100 4.70 4.25 24.52
CA PRO A 100 6.02 4.71 24.95
C PRO A 100 7.02 4.68 23.80
N PRO A 101 7.98 5.62 23.73
CA PRO A 101 8.95 5.71 22.64
C PRO A 101 9.74 4.42 22.41
N GLU A 102 9.91 3.60 23.46
CA GLU A 102 10.52 2.27 23.38
C GLU A 102 9.81 1.36 22.40
N PHE A 103 8.49 1.48 22.24
CA PHE A 103 7.68 0.61 21.40
C PHE A 103 7.90 0.91 19.91
N GLY A 104 7.78 2.18 19.49
CA GLY A 104 7.95 2.58 18.09
C GLY A 104 9.40 2.51 17.62
N ARG A 105 10.36 2.99 18.45
CA ARG A 105 11.80 3.00 18.10
C ARG A 105 12.40 1.59 18.07
N ALA A 106 11.91 0.65 18.90
CA ALA A 106 12.41 -0.72 18.89
C ALA A 106 11.97 -1.53 17.67
N ILE A 107 10.90 -1.12 16.98
CA ILE A 107 10.37 -1.90 15.85
C ILE A 107 10.93 -1.38 14.52
N LEU A 108 10.63 -0.13 14.13
CA LEU A 108 11.15 0.46 12.89
C LEU A 108 11.67 1.88 13.13
N GLY A 109 10.86 2.74 13.75
CA GLY A 109 11.10 4.17 13.84
C GLY A 109 10.78 4.93 12.54
N PRO A 110 10.63 6.27 12.60
CA PRO A 110 10.04 7.07 11.51
C PRO A 110 10.77 6.92 10.18
N ARG A 111 12.11 7.04 10.18
CA ARG A 111 12.93 6.97 8.97
C ARG A 111 12.79 5.65 8.21
N ARG A 112 12.75 4.52 8.93
CA ARG A 112 12.60 3.20 8.29
C ARG A 112 11.19 2.98 7.77
N TRP A 113 10.19 3.49 8.50
CA TRP A 113 8.79 3.47 8.07
C TRP A 113 8.58 4.29 6.79
N LEU A 114 9.10 5.53 6.73
CA LEU A 114 9.00 6.40 5.55
C LEU A 114 9.72 5.80 4.34
N ARG A 115 10.92 5.23 4.55
CA ARG A 115 11.65 4.52 3.50
C ARG A 115 10.87 3.34 2.94
N ALA A 116 10.16 2.59 3.79
CA ALA A 116 9.28 1.50 3.38
C ALA A 116 8.14 2.01 2.48
N GLN A 117 7.49 3.11 2.84
CA GLN A 117 6.43 3.69 2.00
C GLN A 117 6.97 4.23 0.67
N ARG A 118 8.14 4.89 0.66
CA ARG A 118 8.77 5.33 -0.60
C ARG A 118 9.03 4.15 -1.53
N ILE A 119 9.52 3.02 -1.01
CA ILE A 119 9.72 1.81 -1.82
C ILE A 119 8.40 1.31 -2.42
N ARG A 120 7.29 1.35 -1.67
CA ARG A 120 5.96 0.94 -2.16
C ARG A 120 5.47 1.86 -3.28
N ILE A 121 5.55 3.17 -3.06
CA ILE A 121 5.23 4.20 -4.05
C ILE A 121 6.04 3.98 -5.34
N ARG A 122 7.36 3.84 -5.24
CA ARG A 122 8.24 3.57 -6.39
C ARG A 122 7.85 2.32 -7.18
N ARG A 123 7.49 1.23 -6.48
CA ARG A 123 7.09 -0.02 -7.13
C ARG A 123 5.77 0.11 -7.88
N LEU A 124 4.79 0.85 -7.33
CA LEU A 124 3.53 1.15 -8.02
C LEU A 124 3.78 1.99 -9.28
N VAL A 125 4.60 3.04 -9.16
CA VAL A 125 4.98 3.91 -10.29
C VAL A 125 5.69 3.10 -11.38
N ALA A 126 6.68 2.29 -11.01
CA ALA A 126 7.42 1.45 -11.96
C ALA A 126 6.49 0.49 -12.70
N TYR A 127 5.57 -0.17 -11.98
CA TYR A 127 4.57 -1.03 -12.61
C TYR A 127 3.70 -0.27 -13.62
N TRP A 128 3.25 0.96 -13.32
CA TRP A 128 2.47 1.75 -14.29
C TRP A 128 3.29 2.27 -15.47
N GLN A 129 4.61 2.40 -15.34
CA GLN A 129 5.49 2.80 -16.44
C GLN A 129 5.79 1.64 -17.40
N GLU A 130 5.67 0.40 -16.92
CA GLU A 130 5.86 -0.82 -17.71
C GLU A 130 4.61 -1.22 -18.51
N GLN A 131 3.46 -0.57 -18.27
CA GLN A 131 2.19 -0.77 -18.96
C GLN A 131 1.99 0.23 -20.10
#